data_AF-A0A8H8U116-F1
#
_entry.id   AF-A0A8H8U116-F1
#
_cell.length_a   1.000
_cell.length_b   1.000
_cell.length_c   1.000
_cell.angle_alpha   90.00
_cell.angle_beta   90.00
_cell.angle_gamma   90.00
#
_symmetry.space_group_name_H-M   'P 1'
#
loop_
_entity.id
_entity.type
_entity.pdbx_description
1 polymer ?
#
loop_
_entity_poly.entity_id
_entity_poly.type
_entity_poly.pdbx_seq_one_letter_code
_entity_poly.pdbx_strand_id
1 'polypeptide(L)'
;MAPYWPFTIVRSDGQFEITTRSGTKELNQPTTAQLNGTPDAASGNVDCYRKIEPDDAKAVDWRRKLGGMYMHLLGGKEWADRNYIVSELPEGYVLWEHVKYNAKKLAEDKRDKGKHSAGVYERQDAYLYGHPHGRKKRFRSPADFFPHMLWLCTDTEGDPRNCSCKICSPDGDEEAVGEEPMKVETAVKREVKPVPMASAAPKSAPVPVPVPVPAPAPAQSRPSYQPLLNTQATKTAEQKLDGDPGGKYLYRPGELVWFNNVMNWRLGVISKRGLQNNKPRYLIQPLSNPFQHQAYQIKDDENSIRPWLAWSVPNTTVPAIQNLTYDQVPWEQVVRGEHDDGQSRDYVVDGSILAAKVIDSSYSLFDRIEGALAGPNEIHYKGMFLGAEKIWVGEPVRLRVPGNDIVVLIIHKLIERTTPPNTSTVVFVGDVYKFVEMPTPYKTRSEWPTPALPPRMIVDLRFRNEVADVAKKGIWYEWRLLEPAARRSLGDVKGRWYETRTLLPILRGIQKFQEELSSGITTDAGAWMNGRRDKNNNPEQRKRNRKDTLGRAVPADFKVSRGLDGAPADDVFLDVQPAQVAPPMGFAEADIDQFMDLDQAAAGHEFYGV
;
A
#
# COMPACT_ATOMS: atom_id res chain seq x y z
N MET A 1 -33.51 -27.69 -10.18
CA MET A 1 -32.76 -26.44 -10.45
C MET A 1 -33.72 -25.25 -10.44
N ALA A 2 -33.43 -24.21 -9.66
CA ALA A 2 -34.18 -22.96 -9.75
C ALA A 2 -33.99 -22.33 -11.15
N PRO A 3 -35.04 -21.80 -11.80
CA PRO A 3 -34.93 -21.17 -13.11
C PRO A 3 -34.08 -19.89 -13.01
N TYR A 4 -33.18 -19.69 -13.98
CA TYR A 4 -32.47 -18.42 -14.11
C TYR A 4 -33.41 -17.37 -14.71
N TRP A 5 -33.35 -16.16 -14.20
CA TRP A 5 -34.09 -15.01 -14.73
C TRP A 5 -33.26 -14.34 -15.83
N PRO A 6 -33.70 -14.37 -17.09
CA PRO A 6 -32.94 -13.80 -18.20
C PRO A 6 -33.07 -12.28 -18.22
N PHE A 7 -32.00 -11.58 -18.59
CA PHE A 7 -32.05 -10.19 -19.04
C PHE A 7 -31.19 -9.99 -20.28
N THR A 8 -31.54 -8.99 -21.08
CA THR A 8 -30.93 -8.73 -22.37
C THR A 8 -30.11 -7.44 -22.32
N ILE A 9 -28.91 -7.48 -22.87
CA ILE A 9 -28.06 -6.30 -23.05
C ILE A 9 -28.52 -5.62 -24.35
N VAL A 10 -28.98 -4.38 -24.26
CA VAL A 10 -29.63 -3.69 -25.39
C VAL A 10 -28.66 -3.01 -26.35
N ARG A 11 -27.39 -2.83 -25.94
CA ARG A 11 -26.34 -2.20 -26.77
C ARG A 11 -25.18 -3.16 -26.99
N SER A 12 -24.57 -3.09 -28.17
CA SER A 12 -23.28 -3.69 -28.42
C SER A 12 -22.35 -2.75 -29.20
N ASP A 13 -21.06 -2.83 -28.91
CA ASP A 13 -19.98 -2.26 -29.72
C ASP A 13 -19.20 -3.33 -30.51
N GLY A 14 -19.62 -4.59 -30.42
CA GLY A 14 -18.90 -5.72 -30.98
C GLY A 14 -18.71 -5.62 -32.50
N GLN A 15 -17.50 -5.92 -32.96
CA GLN A 15 -17.10 -5.91 -34.37
C GLN A 15 -16.59 -7.28 -34.79
N PHE A 16 -17.28 -7.91 -35.76
CA PHE A 16 -16.83 -9.18 -36.37
C PHE A 16 -15.59 -9.00 -37.27
N GLU A 17 -15.44 -7.82 -37.87
CA GLU A 17 -14.32 -7.43 -38.74
C GLU A 17 -13.78 -6.07 -38.27
N ILE A 18 -12.45 -5.93 -38.26
CA ILE A 18 -11.78 -4.67 -37.93
C ILE A 18 -10.82 -4.25 -39.05
N THR A 19 -10.69 -2.94 -39.26
CA THR A 19 -9.69 -2.38 -40.17
C THR A 19 -8.44 -2.02 -39.38
N THR A 20 -7.33 -2.69 -39.67
CA THR A 20 -6.03 -2.42 -39.04
C THR A 20 -5.49 -1.04 -39.43
N ARG A 21 -4.49 -0.52 -38.69
CA ARG A 21 -3.82 0.76 -39.02
C ARG A 21 -3.21 0.79 -40.43
N SER A 22 -2.90 -0.38 -41.00
CA SER A 22 -2.41 -0.55 -42.37
C SER A 22 -3.53 -0.58 -43.42
N GLY A 23 -4.80 -0.35 -43.03
CA GLY A 23 -5.96 -0.41 -43.92
C GLY A 23 -6.44 -1.82 -44.28
N THR A 24 -5.79 -2.86 -43.74
CA THR A 24 -6.14 -4.25 -44.00
C THR A 24 -7.32 -4.66 -43.12
N LYS A 25 -8.38 -5.19 -43.74
CA LYS A 25 -9.51 -5.79 -43.02
C LYS A 25 -9.13 -7.16 -42.47
N GLU A 26 -9.43 -7.40 -41.19
CA GLU A 26 -9.22 -8.69 -40.55
C GLU A 26 -10.38 -9.08 -39.64
N LEU A 27 -10.67 -10.39 -39.54
CA LEU A 27 -11.70 -10.89 -38.63
C LEU A 27 -11.29 -10.75 -37.17
N ASN A 28 -12.23 -10.41 -36.30
CA ASN A 28 -12.02 -10.32 -34.86
C ASN A 28 -12.18 -11.69 -34.20
N GLN A 29 -11.28 -12.61 -34.53
CA GLN A 29 -11.29 -14.00 -34.06
C GLN A 29 -9.85 -14.56 -34.07
N PRO A 30 -9.61 -15.79 -33.57
CA PRO A 30 -8.32 -16.46 -33.71
C PRO A 30 -7.86 -16.55 -35.17
N THR A 31 -6.54 -16.53 -35.40
CA THR A 31 -6.01 -16.61 -36.77
C THR A 31 -6.30 -17.97 -37.40
N THR A 32 -6.33 -18.04 -38.73
CA THR A 32 -6.53 -19.32 -39.45
C THR A 32 -5.53 -20.40 -39.00
N ALA A 33 -4.28 -20.01 -38.71
CA ALA A 33 -3.27 -20.92 -38.18
C ALA A 33 -3.62 -21.44 -36.77
N GLN A 34 -4.20 -20.60 -35.92
CA GLN A 34 -4.62 -20.97 -34.56
C GLN A 34 -5.87 -21.86 -34.54
N LEU A 35 -6.64 -21.91 -35.63
CA LEU A 35 -7.77 -22.82 -35.79
C LEU A 35 -7.34 -24.23 -36.22
N ASN A 36 -6.06 -24.42 -36.54
CA ASN A 36 -5.57 -25.70 -37.02
C ASN A 36 -5.54 -26.74 -35.89
N GLY A 37 -6.50 -27.65 -35.90
CA GLY A 37 -6.58 -28.76 -34.96
C GLY A 37 -5.77 -29.99 -35.35
N THR A 38 -4.96 -29.96 -36.41
CA THR A 38 -4.13 -31.11 -36.79
C THR A 38 -3.04 -31.34 -35.76
N PRO A 39 -2.85 -32.57 -35.25
CA PRO A 39 -1.75 -32.88 -34.35
C PRO A 39 -0.40 -32.61 -35.01
N ASP A 40 0.53 -32.05 -34.25
CA ASP A 40 1.92 -31.88 -34.64
C ASP A 40 2.56 -33.25 -34.97
N ALA A 41 3.23 -33.34 -36.12
CA ALA A 41 3.74 -34.61 -36.63
C ALA A 41 4.84 -35.24 -35.75
N ALA A 42 5.62 -34.42 -35.02
CA ALA A 42 6.72 -34.88 -34.18
C ALA A 42 6.25 -35.27 -32.76
N SER A 43 5.34 -34.48 -32.19
CA SER A 43 4.93 -34.60 -30.78
C SER A 43 3.53 -35.19 -30.57
N GLY A 44 2.68 -35.17 -31.60
CA GLY A 44 1.26 -35.55 -31.50
C GLY A 44 0.42 -34.57 -30.66
N ASN A 45 0.96 -33.38 -30.36
CA ASN A 45 0.25 -32.35 -29.61
C ASN A 45 -0.67 -31.55 -30.52
N VAL A 46 -1.85 -31.22 -30.02
CA VAL A 46 -2.81 -30.30 -30.63
C VAL A 46 -2.85 -29.05 -29.77
N ASP A 47 -2.73 -27.89 -30.40
CA ASP A 47 -2.80 -26.57 -29.77
C ASP A 47 -3.64 -25.66 -30.70
N CYS A 48 -4.95 -25.56 -30.42
CA CYS A 48 -5.86 -24.86 -31.32
C CYS A 48 -7.01 -24.15 -30.60
N TYR A 49 -7.69 -23.28 -31.34
CA TYR A 49 -8.88 -22.58 -30.89
C TYR A 49 -10.14 -23.18 -31.52
N ARG A 50 -11.21 -23.29 -30.74
CA ARG A 50 -12.53 -23.79 -31.17
C ARG A 50 -13.62 -22.81 -30.79
N LYS A 51 -14.60 -22.59 -31.65
CA LYS A 51 -15.75 -21.76 -31.32
C LYS A 51 -16.60 -22.49 -30.28
N ILE A 52 -17.06 -21.78 -29.25
CA ILE A 52 -18.00 -22.31 -28.25
C ILE A 52 -19.41 -21.90 -28.67
N GLU A 53 -20.30 -22.88 -28.81
CA GLU A 53 -21.70 -22.62 -29.17
C GLU A 53 -22.49 -22.08 -27.97
N PRO A 54 -23.55 -21.27 -28.18
CA PRO A 54 -24.26 -20.58 -27.09
C PRO A 54 -24.87 -21.51 -26.02
N ASP A 55 -25.23 -22.73 -26.40
CA ASP A 55 -25.81 -23.77 -25.55
C ASP A 55 -24.77 -24.63 -24.82
N ASP A 56 -23.48 -24.49 -25.14
CA ASP A 56 -22.39 -25.16 -24.42
C ASP A 56 -22.33 -24.73 -22.95
N ALA A 57 -22.00 -25.67 -22.07
CA ALA A 57 -21.92 -25.44 -20.62
C ALA A 57 -20.98 -24.27 -20.25
N LYS A 58 -19.88 -24.06 -21.00
CA LYS A 58 -18.97 -22.93 -20.77
C LYS A 58 -19.58 -21.59 -21.19
N ALA A 59 -20.33 -21.55 -22.29
CA ALA A 59 -21.05 -20.35 -22.73
C ALA A 59 -22.18 -19.99 -21.76
N VAL A 60 -22.92 -21.00 -21.25
CA VAL A 60 -23.94 -20.81 -20.21
C VAL A 60 -23.31 -20.31 -18.91
N ASP A 61 -22.16 -20.86 -18.48
CA ASP A 61 -21.44 -20.41 -17.28
C ASP A 61 -20.95 -18.97 -17.39
N TRP A 62 -20.45 -18.56 -18.56
CA TRP A 62 -20.07 -17.17 -18.85
C TRP A 62 -21.27 -16.23 -18.67
N ARG A 63 -22.39 -16.53 -19.33
CA ARG A 63 -23.61 -15.71 -19.26
C ARG A 63 -24.20 -15.64 -17.85
N ARG A 64 -24.14 -16.74 -17.10
CA ARG A 64 -24.58 -16.79 -15.69
C ARG A 64 -23.70 -15.93 -14.79
N LYS A 65 -22.37 -16.02 -14.92
CA LYS A 65 -21.44 -15.21 -14.12
C LYS A 65 -21.63 -13.72 -14.39
N LEU A 66 -21.75 -13.34 -15.66
CA LEU A 66 -22.05 -11.96 -16.05
C LEU A 66 -23.37 -11.48 -15.45
N GLY A 67 -24.42 -12.30 -15.51
CA GLY A 67 -25.71 -11.91 -14.95
C GLY A 67 -25.71 -11.81 -13.42
N GLY A 68 -24.98 -12.70 -12.74
CA GLY A 68 -24.77 -12.62 -11.29
C GLY A 68 -24.00 -11.37 -10.87
N MET A 69 -22.91 -11.02 -11.57
CA MET A 69 -22.14 -9.80 -11.28
C MET A 69 -22.96 -8.54 -11.53
N TYR A 70 -23.75 -8.50 -12.61
CA TYR A 70 -24.61 -7.36 -12.93
C TYR A 70 -25.64 -7.08 -11.84
N MET A 71 -26.34 -8.13 -11.41
CA MET A 71 -27.37 -8.00 -10.36
C MET A 71 -26.79 -7.78 -8.98
N HIS A 72 -25.59 -8.28 -8.69
CA HIS A 72 -24.88 -7.93 -7.47
C HIS A 72 -24.61 -6.43 -7.37
N LEU A 73 -24.26 -5.81 -8.51
CA LEU A 73 -23.88 -4.40 -8.56
C LEU A 73 -25.08 -3.44 -8.62
N LEU A 74 -26.04 -3.71 -9.52
CA LEU A 74 -27.14 -2.79 -9.82
C LEU A 74 -28.52 -3.29 -9.38
N GLY A 75 -28.63 -4.56 -8.99
CA GLY A 75 -29.91 -5.20 -8.70
C GLY A 75 -30.54 -4.82 -7.35
N GLY A 76 -29.88 -4.07 -6.47
CA GLY A 76 -30.49 -3.70 -5.18
C GLY A 76 -30.98 -4.89 -4.32
N LYS A 77 -31.71 -4.61 -3.23
CA LYS A 77 -32.15 -5.66 -2.29
C LYS A 77 -33.35 -6.47 -2.77
N GLU A 78 -34.20 -5.88 -3.60
CA GLU A 78 -35.46 -6.48 -4.06
C GLU A 78 -35.26 -7.55 -5.16
N TRP A 79 -34.09 -7.56 -5.80
CA TRP A 79 -33.72 -8.51 -6.84
C TRP A 79 -32.63 -9.49 -6.38
N ALA A 80 -32.27 -9.49 -5.09
CA ALA A 80 -31.16 -10.29 -4.53
C ALA A 80 -31.50 -11.77 -4.27
N ASP A 81 -32.78 -12.16 -4.36
CA ASP A 81 -33.28 -13.50 -4.05
C ASP A 81 -33.31 -14.47 -5.26
N ARG A 82 -32.83 -14.01 -6.43
CA ARG A 82 -32.91 -14.74 -7.70
C ARG A 82 -31.53 -14.96 -8.34
N ASN A 83 -31.44 -16.01 -9.15
CA ASN A 83 -30.28 -16.24 -10.00
C ASN A 83 -30.54 -15.68 -11.40
N TYR A 84 -29.58 -14.96 -11.95
CA TYR A 84 -29.73 -14.27 -13.23
C TYR A 84 -28.79 -14.81 -14.28
N ILE A 85 -29.20 -14.66 -15.55
CA ILE A 85 -28.40 -15.02 -16.71
C ILE A 85 -28.56 -13.95 -17.78
N VAL A 86 -27.48 -13.59 -18.44
CA VAL A 86 -27.55 -12.80 -19.67
C VAL A 86 -28.18 -13.68 -20.76
N SER A 87 -29.27 -13.23 -21.39
CA SER A 87 -29.97 -14.00 -22.43
C SER A 87 -29.01 -14.43 -23.55
N GLU A 88 -28.27 -13.47 -24.11
CA GLU A 88 -27.30 -13.65 -25.18
C GLU A 88 -26.13 -12.67 -24.98
N LEU A 89 -24.93 -13.07 -25.39
CA LEU A 89 -23.79 -12.14 -25.39
C LEU A 89 -24.07 -10.98 -26.36
N PRO A 90 -23.52 -9.77 -26.13
CA PRO A 90 -23.76 -8.64 -27.02
C PRO A 90 -23.38 -8.96 -28.47
N GLU A 91 -24.15 -8.43 -29.42
CA GLU A 91 -23.94 -8.68 -30.85
C GLU A 91 -22.48 -8.41 -31.26
N GLY A 92 -21.88 -9.27 -32.09
CA GLY A 92 -20.47 -9.12 -32.49
C GLY A 92 -19.46 -9.72 -31.51
N TYR A 93 -19.88 -10.17 -30.32
CA TYR A 93 -19.00 -10.90 -29.39
C TYR A 93 -19.17 -12.43 -29.51
N VAL A 94 -18.04 -13.14 -29.65
CA VAL A 94 -18.01 -14.59 -29.86
C VAL A 94 -17.00 -15.25 -28.92
N LEU A 95 -17.43 -16.33 -28.27
CA LEU A 95 -16.61 -17.09 -27.33
C LEU A 95 -15.83 -18.19 -28.05
N TRP A 96 -14.54 -18.29 -27.73
CA TRP A 96 -13.61 -19.28 -28.28
C TRP A 96 -12.88 -20.00 -27.15
N GLU A 97 -12.65 -21.28 -27.30
CA GLU A 97 -11.85 -22.09 -26.38
C GLU A 97 -10.46 -22.34 -26.95
N HIS A 98 -9.42 -22.06 -26.17
CA HIS A 98 -8.05 -22.48 -26.44
C HIS A 98 -7.80 -23.85 -25.79
N VAL A 99 -7.66 -24.88 -26.61
CA VAL A 99 -7.40 -26.25 -26.16
C VAL A 99 -5.98 -26.68 -26.50
N LYS A 100 -5.31 -27.26 -25.51
CA LYS A 100 -4.01 -27.92 -25.70
C LYS A 100 -4.04 -29.33 -25.12
N TYR A 101 -3.72 -30.33 -25.92
CA TYR A 101 -3.71 -31.73 -25.48
C TYR A 101 -2.84 -32.60 -26.39
N ASN A 102 -2.48 -33.80 -25.93
CA ASN A 102 -1.81 -34.79 -26.77
C ASN A 102 -2.83 -35.77 -27.36
N ALA A 103 -2.84 -35.91 -28.70
CA ALA A 103 -3.82 -36.73 -29.40
C ALA A 103 -3.72 -38.22 -29.06
N LYS A 104 -2.52 -38.73 -28.76
CA LYS A 104 -2.31 -40.13 -28.36
C LYS A 104 -2.87 -40.39 -26.96
N LYS A 105 -2.60 -39.49 -26.01
CA LYS A 105 -3.15 -39.57 -24.64
C LYS A 105 -4.68 -39.45 -24.61
N LEU A 106 -5.26 -38.59 -25.45
CA LEU A 106 -6.71 -38.47 -25.58
C LEU A 106 -7.37 -39.73 -26.17
N ALA A 107 -6.67 -40.46 -27.05
CA ALA A 107 -7.17 -41.72 -27.61
C ALA A 107 -7.08 -42.90 -26.62
N GLU A 108 -6.11 -42.88 -25.71
CA GLU A 108 -5.97 -43.83 -24.61
C GLU A 108 -7.04 -43.61 -23.54
N ASP A 109 -7.30 -42.35 -23.15
CA ASP A 109 -8.28 -42.00 -22.12
C ASP A 109 -9.74 -42.30 -22.55
N LYS A 110 -10.03 -42.30 -23.86
CA LYS A 110 -11.33 -42.76 -24.38
C LYS A 110 -11.63 -44.24 -24.10
N ARG A 111 -10.64 -45.06 -23.71
CA ARG A 111 -10.83 -46.47 -23.33
C ARG A 111 -11.27 -46.62 -21.86
N ASP A 112 -10.94 -45.66 -20.99
CA ASP A 112 -11.32 -45.64 -19.59
C ASP A 112 -12.45 -44.64 -19.32
N LYS A 113 -13.67 -45.01 -19.77
CA LYS A 113 -14.88 -44.21 -19.50
C LYS A 113 -15.24 -44.29 -18.02
N GLY A 114 -14.94 -43.25 -17.23
CA GLY A 114 -15.57 -43.11 -15.92
C GLY A 114 -14.99 -42.10 -14.93
N LYS A 115 -13.89 -41.38 -15.23
CA LYS A 115 -13.34 -40.37 -14.31
C LYS A 115 -13.11 -39.05 -15.03
N HIS A 116 -13.37 -37.97 -14.29
CA HIS A 116 -13.31 -36.59 -14.75
C HIS A 116 -12.09 -36.30 -15.65
N SER A 117 -12.33 -35.60 -16.76
CA SER A 117 -11.39 -35.16 -17.81
C SER A 117 -10.28 -34.20 -17.33
N ALA A 118 -9.96 -34.20 -16.04
CA ALA A 118 -9.02 -33.31 -15.35
C ALA A 118 -7.53 -33.66 -15.58
N GLY A 119 -7.21 -34.57 -16.51
CA GLY A 119 -5.82 -34.97 -16.79
C GLY A 119 -5.43 -35.07 -18.27
N VAL A 120 -6.38 -34.88 -19.19
CA VAL A 120 -6.15 -35.14 -20.63
C VAL A 120 -5.76 -33.88 -21.39
N TYR A 121 -6.30 -32.74 -20.95
CA TYR A 121 -6.03 -31.45 -21.56
C TYR A 121 -5.04 -30.69 -20.69
N GLU A 122 -3.95 -30.24 -21.31
CA GLU A 122 -2.98 -29.34 -20.70
C GLU A 122 -3.54 -27.91 -20.57
N ARG A 123 -4.51 -27.55 -21.42
CA ARG A 123 -5.19 -26.24 -21.38
C ARG A 123 -6.60 -26.33 -21.96
N GLN A 124 -7.52 -25.56 -21.37
CA GLN A 124 -8.90 -25.35 -21.83
C GLN A 124 -9.42 -23.94 -21.43
N ASP A 125 -8.75 -22.89 -21.92
CA ASP A 125 -9.08 -21.51 -21.55
C ASP A 125 -10.13 -20.90 -22.49
N ALA A 126 -11.14 -20.20 -21.97
CA ALA A 126 -12.14 -19.50 -22.79
C ALA A 126 -11.78 -18.02 -22.98
N TYR A 127 -11.93 -17.52 -24.21
CA TYR A 127 -11.66 -16.14 -24.60
C TYR A 127 -12.85 -15.56 -25.35
N LEU A 128 -13.25 -14.34 -25.01
CA LEU A 128 -14.28 -13.59 -25.72
C LEU A 128 -13.65 -12.59 -26.68
N TYR A 129 -13.90 -12.78 -27.97
CA TYR A 129 -13.50 -11.89 -29.05
C TYR A 129 -14.67 -10.99 -29.46
N GLY A 130 -14.39 -9.85 -30.10
CA GLY A 130 -15.42 -8.91 -30.57
C GLY A 130 -15.09 -7.44 -30.31
N HIS A 131 -14.14 -7.13 -29.42
CA HIS A 131 -13.83 -5.73 -29.06
C HIS A 131 -13.32 -4.90 -30.27
N PRO A 132 -13.76 -3.63 -30.45
CA PRO A 132 -13.36 -2.76 -31.58
C PRO A 132 -11.84 -2.61 -31.79
N HIS A 133 -11.05 -2.63 -30.72
CA HIS A 133 -9.57 -2.62 -30.78
C HIS A 133 -8.93 -3.90 -31.38
N GLY A 134 -9.73 -4.88 -31.80
CA GLY A 134 -9.29 -5.99 -32.64
C GLY A 134 -8.91 -7.28 -31.90
N ARG A 135 -8.54 -8.30 -32.68
CA ARG A 135 -8.34 -9.69 -32.20
C ARG A 135 -7.29 -9.86 -31.09
N LYS A 136 -6.33 -8.94 -30.98
CA LYS A 136 -5.32 -8.96 -29.89
C LYS A 136 -5.90 -8.51 -28.56
N LYS A 137 -7.01 -7.77 -28.59
CA LYS A 137 -7.71 -7.19 -27.46
C LYS A 137 -8.98 -8.01 -27.16
N ARG A 138 -8.77 -9.24 -26.70
CA ARG A 138 -9.82 -10.18 -26.29
C ARG A 138 -9.92 -10.27 -24.77
N PHE A 139 -11.10 -10.57 -24.26
CA PHE A 139 -11.31 -10.79 -22.83
C PHE A 139 -11.04 -12.25 -22.45
N ARG A 140 -10.42 -12.47 -21.29
CA ARG A 140 -9.94 -13.81 -20.85
C ARG A 140 -10.84 -14.47 -19.80
N SER A 141 -11.84 -13.75 -19.29
CA SER A 141 -12.80 -14.27 -18.32
C SER A 141 -14.07 -13.41 -18.28
N PRO A 142 -15.16 -13.88 -17.66
CA PRO A 142 -16.34 -13.05 -17.43
C PRO A 142 -16.02 -11.77 -16.64
N ALA A 143 -15.19 -11.87 -15.59
CA ALA A 143 -14.80 -10.72 -14.76
C ALA A 143 -14.00 -9.68 -15.57
N ASP A 144 -13.23 -10.16 -16.55
CA ASP A 144 -12.46 -9.30 -17.45
C ASP A 144 -13.34 -8.49 -18.41
N PHE A 145 -14.44 -9.10 -18.86
CA PHE A 145 -15.43 -8.46 -19.73
C PHE A 145 -16.44 -7.61 -18.95
N PHE A 146 -16.64 -7.89 -17.66
CA PHE A 146 -17.71 -7.29 -16.87
C PHE A 146 -17.70 -5.76 -16.82
N PRO A 147 -16.56 -5.05 -16.63
CA PRO A 147 -16.54 -3.58 -16.69
C PRO A 147 -16.99 -3.04 -18.05
N HIS A 148 -16.66 -3.74 -19.14
CA HIS A 148 -17.11 -3.38 -20.49
C HIS A 148 -18.61 -3.64 -20.67
N MET A 149 -19.10 -4.77 -20.18
CA MET A 149 -20.53 -5.09 -20.18
C MET A 149 -21.34 -4.09 -19.34
N LEU A 150 -20.83 -3.69 -18.18
CA LEU A 150 -21.46 -2.69 -17.32
C LEU A 150 -21.61 -1.37 -18.08
N TRP A 151 -20.53 -0.89 -18.71
CA TRP A 151 -20.58 0.29 -19.57
C TRP A 151 -21.61 0.14 -20.70
N LEU A 152 -21.68 -1.02 -21.38
CA LEU A 152 -22.72 -1.31 -22.39
C LEU A 152 -24.15 -1.19 -21.84
N CYS A 153 -24.36 -1.51 -20.56
CA CYS A 153 -25.66 -1.48 -19.92
C CYS A 153 -26.02 -0.11 -19.30
N THR A 154 -25.05 0.67 -18.83
CA THR A 154 -25.30 1.86 -17.99
C THR A 154 -25.04 3.18 -18.68
N ASP A 155 -24.10 3.22 -19.63
CA ASP A 155 -23.74 4.47 -20.31
C ASP A 155 -24.70 4.71 -21.47
N THR A 156 -25.51 5.77 -21.44
CA THR A 156 -26.52 6.02 -22.49
C THR A 156 -25.93 6.59 -23.78
N GLU A 157 -24.78 7.25 -23.69
CA GLU A 157 -24.16 7.97 -24.82
C GLU A 157 -23.24 7.07 -25.67
N GLY A 158 -22.75 5.98 -25.09
CA GLY A 158 -21.79 5.08 -25.73
C GLY A 158 -20.42 5.68 -25.89
N ASP A 159 -20.02 6.60 -25.00
CA ASP A 159 -18.67 7.16 -25.03
C ASP A 159 -17.66 6.11 -24.54
N PRO A 160 -16.72 5.63 -25.39
CA PRO A 160 -15.73 4.63 -24.99
C PRO A 160 -14.80 5.11 -23.87
N ARG A 161 -14.70 6.43 -23.63
CA ARG A 161 -13.89 7.02 -22.55
C ARG A 161 -14.50 6.80 -21.17
N ASN A 162 -15.80 6.53 -21.09
CA ASN A 162 -16.48 6.20 -19.84
C ASN A 162 -16.35 4.70 -19.50
N CYS A 163 -15.73 3.91 -20.38
CA CYS A 163 -15.50 2.48 -20.14
C CYS A 163 -14.22 2.25 -19.32
N SER A 164 -14.37 1.65 -18.15
CA SER A 164 -13.26 1.30 -17.24
C SER A 164 -12.63 -0.07 -17.52
N CYS A 165 -12.99 -0.74 -18.62
CA CYS A 165 -12.36 -2.02 -18.93
C CYS A 165 -10.90 -1.83 -19.35
N LYS A 166 -10.04 -2.78 -18.98
CA LYS A 166 -8.60 -2.78 -19.29
C LYS A 166 -8.24 -2.66 -20.79
N ILE A 167 -9.22 -2.83 -21.68
CA ILE A 167 -9.03 -2.75 -23.12
C ILE A 167 -9.27 -1.33 -23.64
N CYS A 168 -10.33 -0.66 -23.16
CA CYS A 168 -10.64 0.73 -23.46
C CYS A 168 -9.73 1.69 -22.72
N SER A 169 -9.40 1.33 -21.47
CA SER A 169 -8.60 2.13 -20.55
C SER A 169 -7.39 1.33 -20.05
N PRO A 170 -6.42 1.01 -20.93
CA PRO A 170 -5.22 0.24 -20.56
C PRO A 170 -4.31 0.96 -19.57
N ASP A 171 -4.41 2.30 -19.51
CA ASP A 171 -3.77 3.15 -18.51
C ASP A 171 -4.74 3.53 -17.36
N GLY A 172 -6.02 3.17 -17.47
CA GLY A 172 -7.07 3.44 -16.49
C GLY A 172 -7.27 2.34 -15.44
N ASP A 173 -6.53 1.23 -15.55
CA ASP A 173 -6.32 0.31 -14.42
C ASP A 173 -5.44 0.95 -13.32
N GLU A 174 -4.89 2.17 -13.54
CA GLU A 174 -4.23 2.97 -12.50
C GLU A 174 -5.14 3.99 -11.80
N GLU A 175 -6.38 4.25 -12.25
CA GLU A 175 -7.33 5.11 -11.53
C GLU A 175 -8.81 4.77 -11.82
N ALA A 176 -9.37 3.69 -11.23
CA ALA A 176 -10.81 3.56 -10.93
C ALA A 176 -11.15 2.36 -10.01
N VAL A 177 -11.51 2.67 -8.76
CA VAL A 177 -12.62 2.10 -7.95
C VAL A 177 -12.89 0.57 -8.03
N GLY A 178 -12.47 -0.15 -6.99
CA GLY A 178 -12.96 -1.50 -6.70
C GLY A 178 -14.35 -1.48 -6.07
N GLU A 179 -15.37 -1.78 -6.87
CA GLU A 179 -16.53 -2.53 -6.42
C GLU A 179 -16.18 -4.02 -6.57
N GLU A 180 -16.14 -4.76 -5.46
CA GLU A 180 -15.92 -6.21 -5.49
C GLU A 180 -17.15 -6.96 -6.02
N PRO A 181 -17.00 -8.00 -6.85
CA PRO A 181 -18.04 -9.00 -7.03
C PRO A 181 -18.00 -10.03 -5.89
N MET A 182 -19.07 -10.03 -5.08
CA MET A 182 -19.45 -11.09 -4.14
C MET A 182 -19.23 -12.50 -4.70
N LYS A 183 -18.60 -13.36 -3.89
CA LYS A 183 -18.89 -14.80 -3.90
C LYS A 183 -19.82 -15.17 -2.75
N VAL A 184 -21.05 -15.48 -3.16
CA VAL A 184 -22.07 -16.21 -2.42
C VAL A 184 -21.61 -17.67 -2.25
N GLU A 185 -21.54 -18.14 -1.01
CA GLU A 185 -21.59 -19.58 -0.70
C GLU A 185 -23.05 -20.00 -0.57
N THR A 186 -23.56 -20.78 -1.53
CA THR A 186 -24.79 -21.57 -1.34
C THR A 186 -24.43 -23.05 -1.30
N ALA A 187 -24.79 -23.68 -0.18
CA ALA A 187 -24.71 -25.11 0.04
C ALA A 187 -25.55 -25.88 -0.98
N VAL A 188 -24.96 -26.92 -1.59
CA VAL A 188 -25.70 -27.94 -2.34
C VAL A 188 -25.83 -29.19 -1.46
N LYS A 189 -27.06 -29.50 -1.04
CA LYS A 189 -27.49 -30.88 -0.78
C LYS A 189 -28.47 -31.30 -1.88
N ARG A 190 -28.25 -32.53 -2.35
CA ARG A 190 -28.85 -33.22 -3.49
C ARG A 190 -30.39 -33.21 -3.53
N GLU A 191 -30.92 -32.99 -4.73
CA GLU A 191 -32.30 -33.29 -5.17
C GLU A 191 -32.51 -34.82 -5.33
N VAL A 192 -33.73 -35.30 -5.08
CA VAL A 192 -34.42 -36.29 -5.93
C VAL A 192 -35.90 -35.91 -6.06
N LYS A 193 -36.43 -36.08 -7.27
CA LYS A 193 -37.70 -35.59 -7.85
C LYS A 193 -38.99 -36.36 -7.41
N PRO A 194 -40.18 -35.78 -7.70
CA PRO A 194 -41.53 -36.23 -7.28
C PRO A 194 -42.31 -36.98 -8.38
N VAL A 195 -43.47 -37.63 -8.05
CA VAL A 195 -44.81 -37.60 -8.73
C VAL A 195 -45.90 -38.32 -7.83
N PRO A 196 -47.24 -38.36 -8.09
CA PRO A 196 -48.31 -37.44 -7.63
C PRO A 196 -49.49 -38.04 -6.79
N MET A 197 -50.36 -37.13 -6.30
CA MET A 197 -51.83 -37.22 -5.97
C MET A 197 -52.44 -38.46 -5.28
N ALA A 198 -53.05 -38.27 -4.10
CA ALA A 198 -54.54 -38.23 -3.90
C ALA A 198 -54.99 -38.50 -2.43
N SER A 199 -55.95 -37.68 -1.99
CA SER A 199 -57.08 -37.91 -1.07
C SER A 199 -56.96 -38.33 0.42
N ALA A 200 -57.70 -37.54 1.21
CA ALA A 200 -58.55 -37.87 2.37
C ALA A 200 -57.94 -37.96 3.79
N ALA A 201 -58.57 -37.23 4.71
CA ALA A 201 -58.42 -37.25 6.17
C ALA A 201 -59.26 -38.40 6.81
N PRO A 202 -59.46 -38.54 8.15
CA PRO A 202 -58.72 -38.08 9.36
C PRO A 202 -58.53 -39.20 10.46
N LYS A 203 -57.95 -38.83 11.62
CA LYS A 203 -58.18 -39.31 13.03
C LYS A 203 -57.09 -40.12 13.79
N SER A 204 -56.68 -39.49 14.91
CA SER A 204 -56.42 -39.97 16.30
C SER A 204 -55.48 -41.15 16.63
N ALA A 205 -54.38 -40.81 17.33
CA ALA A 205 -53.75 -41.36 18.57
C ALA A 205 -53.52 -42.90 18.76
N PRO A 206 -52.65 -43.39 19.70
CA PRO A 206 -51.75 -42.73 20.66
C PRO A 206 -50.28 -43.24 20.66
N VAL A 207 -49.49 -42.61 21.54
CA VAL A 207 -48.06 -42.75 21.91
C VAL A 207 -47.60 -44.19 22.26
N PRO A 208 -46.30 -44.50 22.03
CA PRO A 208 -45.51 -45.19 23.06
C PRO A 208 -44.18 -44.51 23.40
N VAL A 209 -43.79 -44.77 24.65
CA VAL A 209 -42.70 -44.23 25.49
C VAL A 209 -41.29 -44.62 24.97
N PRO A 210 -40.21 -43.84 25.20
CA PRO A 210 -38.90 -44.07 24.59
C PRO A 210 -38.01 -45.03 25.37
N VAL A 211 -37.23 -45.83 24.64
CA VAL A 211 -36.11 -46.66 25.13
C VAL A 211 -34.81 -45.84 25.01
N PRO A 212 -33.90 -45.81 26.01
CA PRO A 212 -32.74 -44.93 26.00
C PRO A 212 -31.61 -45.47 25.12
N VAL A 213 -31.11 -44.63 24.21
CA VAL A 213 -29.93 -44.89 23.38
C VAL A 213 -28.68 -44.29 24.06
N PRO A 214 -27.51 -44.97 24.07
CA PRO A 214 -26.32 -44.49 24.76
C PRO A 214 -25.76 -43.20 24.14
N ALA A 215 -25.23 -42.33 25.00
CA ALA A 215 -24.57 -41.09 24.62
C ALA A 215 -23.37 -41.34 23.68
N PRO A 216 -23.23 -40.60 22.56
CA PRO A 216 -22.00 -40.59 21.80
C PRO A 216 -20.94 -39.76 22.53
N ALA A 217 -19.74 -40.34 22.62
CA ALA A 217 -18.52 -39.74 23.14
C ALA A 217 -18.22 -38.36 22.51
N PRO A 218 -17.54 -37.45 23.22
CA PRO A 218 -17.27 -36.10 22.74
C PRO A 218 -16.45 -36.13 21.45
N ALA A 219 -17.01 -35.50 20.42
CA ALA A 219 -16.35 -35.29 19.15
C ALA A 219 -15.03 -34.53 19.38
N GLN A 220 -13.96 -35.13 18.88
CA GLN A 220 -12.63 -34.56 18.82
C GLN A 220 -12.69 -33.17 18.18
N SER A 221 -12.04 -32.23 18.85
CA SER A 221 -11.83 -30.84 18.44
C SER A 221 -11.51 -30.73 16.96
N ARG A 222 -12.34 -29.98 16.22
CA ARG A 222 -11.98 -29.49 14.89
C ARG A 222 -10.65 -28.72 14.99
N PRO A 223 -9.69 -28.92 14.07
CA PRO A 223 -8.49 -28.10 14.04
C PRO A 223 -8.92 -26.66 13.75
N SER A 224 -8.79 -25.81 14.76
CA SER A 224 -8.77 -24.36 14.57
C SER A 224 -7.72 -24.07 13.51
N TYR A 225 -8.10 -23.41 12.41
CA TYR A 225 -7.15 -22.68 11.60
C TYR A 225 -6.57 -21.58 12.49
N GLN A 226 -5.47 -21.89 13.17
CA GLN A 226 -4.60 -20.88 13.72
C GLN A 226 -4.04 -20.10 12.53
N PRO A 227 -4.07 -18.76 12.53
CA PRO A 227 -3.31 -18.00 11.57
C PRO A 227 -1.85 -18.45 11.69
N LEU A 228 -1.26 -18.91 10.60
CA LEU A 228 0.17 -19.14 10.47
C LEU A 228 0.90 -17.80 10.58
N LEU A 229 0.97 -17.25 11.79
CA LEU A 229 1.77 -16.08 12.15
C LEU A 229 3.22 -16.48 12.48
N ASN A 230 3.63 -17.70 12.09
CA ASN A 230 4.89 -18.30 12.52
C ASN A 230 5.92 -18.48 11.39
N THR A 231 6.01 -17.49 10.51
CA THR A 231 7.29 -17.16 9.85
C THR A 231 7.74 -15.75 10.25
N GLN A 232 7.62 -15.41 11.54
CA GLN A 232 8.35 -14.27 12.07
C GLN A 232 9.82 -14.64 12.09
N ALA A 233 10.56 -14.23 11.06
CA ALA A 233 11.97 -13.92 11.26
C ALA A 233 12.05 -13.04 12.51
N THR A 234 12.83 -13.44 13.51
CA THR A 234 12.88 -12.79 14.83
C THR A 234 13.06 -11.27 14.65
N LYS A 235 12.08 -10.48 15.09
CA LYS A 235 12.15 -9.01 15.03
C LYS A 235 13.40 -8.54 15.76
N THR A 236 14.12 -7.59 15.17
CA THR A 236 15.33 -7.01 15.78
C THR A 236 14.96 -6.14 16.98
N ALA A 237 15.94 -5.70 17.78
CA ALA A 237 15.65 -4.88 18.95
C ALA A 237 15.10 -3.51 18.54
N GLU A 238 15.68 -2.90 17.51
CA GLU A 238 15.21 -1.61 16.97
C GLU A 238 13.79 -1.76 16.39
N GLN A 239 13.52 -2.84 15.65
CA GLN A 239 12.19 -3.11 15.09
C GLN A 239 11.13 -3.28 16.18
N LYS A 240 11.47 -3.92 17.30
CA LYS A 240 10.56 -4.07 18.44
C LYS A 240 10.27 -2.71 19.09
N LEU A 241 11.30 -1.88 19.28
CA LEU A 241 11.16 -0.52 19.82
C LEU A 241 10.30 0.37 18.91
N ASP A 242 10.55 0.34 17.60
CA ASP A 242 9.81 1.14 16.60
C ASP A 242 8.34 0.73 16.47
N GLY A 243 8.02 -0.53 16.82
CA GLY A 243 6.68 -1.10 16.81
C GLY A 243 5.97 -1.06 18.17
N ASP A 244 6.60 -0.51 19.22
CA ASP A 244 6.03 -0.43 20.56
C ASP A 244 5.04 0.75 20.67
N PRO A 245 3.76 0.53 21.02
CA PRO A 245 2.79 1.61 21.25
C PRO A 245 3.11 2.51 22.45
N GLY A 246 3.97 2.06 23.36
CA GLY A 246 4.53 2.84 24.47
C GLY A 246 5.87 3.51 24.16
N GLY A 247 6.38 3.34 22.94
CA GLY A 247 7.64 3.91 22.48
C GLY A 247 7.67 5.43 22.62
N LYS A 248 8.84 5.95 23.01
CA LYS A 248 9.04 7.39 23.25
C LYS A 248 9.40 8.18 21.99
N TYR A 249 9.69 7.49 20.89
CA TYR A 249 10.24 8.10 19.69
C TYR A 249 9.24 8.11 18.55
N LEU A 250 8.94 9.28 18.02
CA LEU A 250 8.15 9.43 16.79
C LEU A 250 9.00 9.20 15.52
N TYR A 251 10.22 9.76 15.52
CA TYR A 251 11.13 9.72 14.38
C TYR A 251 12.18 8.62 14.51
N ARG A 252 12.64 8.09 13.38
CA ARG A 252 13.56 6.96 13.31
C ARG A 252 14.91 7.37 12.72
N PRO A 253 16.03 6.76 13.16
CA PRO A 253 17.33 6.97 12.53
C PRO A 253 17.27 6.71 11.03
N GLY A 254 17.78 7.68 10.27
CA GLY A 254 17.84 7.71 8.82
C GLY A 254 16.66 8.40 8.15
N GLU A 255 15.61 8.79 8.89
CA GLU A 255 14.48 9.50 8.31
C GLU A 255 14.83 10.95 7.94
N LEU A 256 14.28 11.40 6.80
CA LEU A 256 14.33 12.79 6.37
C LEU A 256 13.18 13.54 7.04
N VAL A 257 13.50 14.68 7.66
CA VAL A 257 12.57 15.49 8.44
C VAL A 257 12.75 16.97 8.14
N TRP A 258 11.69 17.73 8.40
CA TRP A 258 11.79 19.16 8.62
C TRP A 258 12.19 19.41 10.08
N PHE A 259 13.08 20.36 10.33
CA PHE A 259 13.40 20.81 11.68
C PHE A 259 13.41 22.34 11.76
N ASN A 260 12.97 22.86 12.90
CA ASN A 260 12.99 24.28 13.19
C ASN A 260 14.43 24.73 13.48
N ASN A 261 14.88 25.76 12.78
CA ASN A 261 16.18 26.39 12.89
C ASN A 261 16.04 27.85 13.33
N VAL A 262 15.31 28.05 14.43
CA VAL A 262 14.98 29.34 15.08
C VAL A 262 14.07 30.21 14.21
N MET A 263 14.59 30.75 13.11
CA MET A 263 13.90 31.69 12.23
C MET A 263 13.23 31.03 11.04
N ASN A 264 13.65 29.81 10.67
CA ASN A 264 13.11 29.09 9.51
C ASN A 264 13.08 27.58 9.73
N TRP A 265 12.43 26.86 8.82
CA TRP A 265 12.47 25.40 8.77
C TRP A 265 13.52 24.94 7.76
N ARG A 266 14.28 23.93 8.13
CA ARG A 266 15.35 23.33 7.33
C ARG A 266 15.11 21.83 7.17
N LEU A 267 15.82 21.22 6.22
CA LEU A 267 15.75 19.80 5.93
C LEU A 267 16.98 19.09 6.45
N GLY A 268 16.76 17.94 7.10
CA GLY A 268 17.84 17.16 7.68
C GLY A 268 17.46 15.70 7.87
N VAL A 269 18.46 14.90 8.20
CA VAL A 269 18.30 13.47 8.44
C VAL A 269 18.54 13.18 9.91
N ILE A 270 17.64 12.41 10.52
CA ILE A 270 17.84 11.90 11.89
C ILE A 270 19.07 10.98 11.87
N SER A 271 20.16 11.38 12.50
CA SER A 271 21.35 10.54 12.62
C SER A 271 21.15 9.48 13.69
N LYS A 272 20.72 9.90 14.88
CA LYS A 272 20.50 9.08 16.07
C LYS A 272 19.43 9.72 16.96
N ARG A 273 18.93 8.94 17.91
CA ARG A 273 17.92 9.37 18.89
C ARG A 273 18.27 8.82 20.27
N GLY A 274 17.83 9.51 21.32
CA GLY A 274 18.11 9.13 22.70
C GLY A 274 17.08 9.72 23.66
N LEU A 275 17.18 9.36 24.94
CA LEU A 275 16.38 10.00 25.99
C LEU A 275 17.25 10.95 26.81
N GLN A 276 16.70 12.11 27.14
CA GLN A 276 17.23 12.98 28.18
C GLN A 276 16.07 13.36 29.10
N ASN A 277 16.22 13.09 30.41
CA ASN A 277 15.15 13.29 31.39
C ASN A 277 13.83 12.62 30.99
N ASN A 278 13.92 11.40 30.43
CA ASN A 278 12.78 10.63 29.92
C ASN A 278 11.99 11.29 28.77
N LYS A 279 12.56 12.33 28.14
CA LYS A 279 12.04 12.96 26.92
C LYS A 279 12.89 12.57 25.72
N PRO A 280 12.28 12.36 24.54
CA PRO A 280 13.02 12.03 23.34
C PRO A 280 13.85 13.24 22.86
N ARG A 281 15.05 12.93 22.38
CA ARG A 281 15.93 13.88 21.69
C ARG A 281 16.52 13.26 20.43
N TYR A 282 16.79 14.12 19.46
CA TYR A 282 17.22 13.72 18.13
C TYR A 282 18.44 14.53 17.70
N LEU A 283 19.47 13.86 17.18
CA LEU A 283 20.56 14.52 16.49
C LEU A 283 20.27 14.49 14.99
N ILE A 284 20.22 15.66 14.39
CA ILE A 284 19.84 15.87 13.00
C ILE A 284 21.05 16.40 12.26
N GLN A 285 21.41 15.76 11.15
CA GLN A 285 22.38 16.30 10.20
C GLN A 285 21.62 17.08 9.13
N PRO A 286 21.79 18.41 9.03
CA PRO A 286 21.19 19.18 7.96
C PRO A 286 21.70 18.72 6.60
N LEU A 287 20.80 18.70 5.61
CA LEU A 287 21.16 18.50 4.21
C LEU A 287 21.70 19.81 3.63
N SER A 288 22.66 19.72 2.73
CA SER A 288 23.29 20.87 2.08
C SER A 288 23.71 20.55 0.65
N ASN A 289 24.34 21.51 -0.03
CA ASN A 289 25.19 21.23 -1.18
C ASN A 289 26.55 20.61 -0.73
N PRO A 290 27.37 20.07 -1.65
CA PRO A 290 28.61 19.36 -1.32
C PRO A 290 29.73 20.22 -0.73
N PHE A 291 29.64 21.56 -0.79
CA PHE A 291 30.72 22.47 -0.40
C PHE A 291 30.44 23.22 0.91
N GLN A 292 29.18 23.26 1.35
CA GLN A 292 28.72 24.07 2.48
C GLN A 292 27.92 23.22 3.47
N HIS A 293 28.52 22.14 3.98
CA HIS A 293 27.91 21.32 5.03
C HIS A 293 27.70 22.14 6.31
N GLN A 294 26.55 21.93 6.96
CA GLN A 294 26.24 22.55 8.24
C GLN A 294 26.52 21.59 9.39
N ALA A 295 26.83 22.15 10.56
CA ALA A 295 26.95 21.40 11.79
C ALA A 295 25.62 20.72 12.15
N TYR A 296 25.71 19.54 12.78
CA TYR A 296 24.53 18.85 13.28
C TYR A 296 23.78 19.71 14.31
N GLN A 297 22.49 19.42 14.45
CA GLN A 297 21.59 20.08 15.39
C GLN A 297 20.98 19.04 16.32
N ILE A 298 20.88 19.39 17.60
CA ILE A 298 20.20 18.56 18.60
C ILE A 298 18.84 19.18 18.86
N LYS A 299 17.79 18.35 18.82
CA LYS A 299 16.41 18.75 19.08
C LYS A 299 15.83 17.91 20.20
N ASP A 300 15.52 18.56 21.32
CA ASP A 300 14.93 17.95 22.52
C ASP A 300 13.43 18.26 22.66
N ASP A 301 12.87 19.02 21.71
CA ASP A 301 11.42 19.26 21.57
C ASP A 301 10.93 18.66 20.25
N GLU A 302 10.05 17.67 20.33
CA GLU A 302 9.47 17.03 19.14
C GLU A 302 8.61 17.97 18.31
N ASN A 303 8.06 19.05 18.89
CA ASN A 303 7.31 20.06 18.11
C ASN A 303 8.21 20.86 17.16
N SER A 304 9.53 20.82 17.37
CA SER A 304 10.53 21.42 16.49
C SER A 304 10.88 20.55 15.29
N ILE A 305 10.25 19.37 15.13
CA ILE A 305 10.48 18.42 14.03
C ILE A 305 9.14 18.10 13.37
N ARG A 306 9.14 17.83 12.05
CA ARG A 306 7.98 17.31 11.33
C ARG A 306 8.41 16.23 10.32
N PRO A 307 7.56 15.22 10.06
CA PRO A 307 7.81 14.29 8.97
C PRO A 307 7.98 15.06 7.66
N TRP A 308 8.85 14.59 6.76
CA TRP A 308 9.03 15.16 5.43
C TRP A 308 7.70 15.44 4.71
N LEU A 309 6.77 14.49 4.80
CA LEU A 309 5.47 14.54 4.14
C LEU A 309 4.49 15.56 4.76
N ALA A 310 4.85 16.25 5.85
CA ALA A 310 4.00 17.28 6.44
C ALA A 310 3.79 18.49 5.51
N TRP A 311 4.72 18.76 4.60
CA TRP A 311 4.67 19.92 3.70
C TRP A 311 5.07 19.59 2.27
N SER A 312 4.62 20.43 1.34
CA SER A 312 5.12 20.43 -0.04
C SER A 312 6.51 21.08 -0.08
N VAL A 313 7.37 20.54 -0.95
CA VAL A 313 8.71 21.07 -1.14
C VAL A 313 8.64 22.45 -1.81
N PRO A 314 9.34 23.48 -1.31
CA PRO A 314 9.42 24.77 -1.97
C PRO A 314 10.26 24.69 -3.26
N ASN A 315 10.21 25.76 -4.05
CA ASN A 315 11.14 25.95 -5.16
C ASN A 315 12.53 26.31 -4.63
N THR A 316 13.54 25.93 -5.41
CA THR A 316 14.91 26.41 -5.25
C THR A 316 14.97 27.94 -5.40
N THR A 317 15.85 28.55 -4.63
CA THR A 317 16.17 29.97 -4.66
C THR A 317 16.87 30.37 -5.95
N VAL A 318 17.67 29.48 -6.54
CA VAL A 318 18.29 29.65 -7.87
C VAL A 318 17.41 29.00 -8.95
N PRO A 319 16.73 29.76 -9.82
CA PRO A 319 15.79 29.20 -10.79
C PRO A 319 16.42 28.23 -11.79
N ALA A 320 17.70 28.45 -12.16
CA ALA A 320 18.42 27.64 -13.15
C ALA A 320 18.56 26.16 -12.77
N ILE A 321 18.49 25.83 -11.48
CA ILE A 321 18.69 24.47 -10.97
C ILE A 321 17.39 23.77 -10.55
N GLN A 322 16.23 24.45 -10.65
CA GLN A 322 14.94 23.96 -10.19
C GLN A 322 14.55 22.59 -10.77
N ASN A 323 14.90 22.35 -12.04
CA ASN A 323 14.55 21.15 -12.79
C ASN A 323 15.71 20.15 -12.89
N LEU A 324 16.82 20.39 -12.20
CA LEU A 324 17.96 19.49 -12.13
C LEU A 324 17.84 18.56 -10.92
N THR A 325 18.34 17.35 -11.05
CA THR A 325 18.58 16.48 -9.89
C THR A 325 19.84 16.94 -9.15
N TYR A 326 19.95 16.59 -7.86
CA TYR A 326 21.08 17.00 -7.01
C TYR A 326 22.45 16.75 -7.64
N ASP A 327 22.65 15.62 -8.32
CA ASP A 327 23.93 15.25 -8.93
C ASP A 327 24.19 15.93 -10.29
N GLN A 328 23.16 16.49 -10.93
CA GLN A 328 23.30 17.22 -12.20
C GLN A 328 23.69 18.68 -12.00
N VAL A 329 23.56 19.21 -10.78
CA VAL A 329 23.88 20.60 -10.50
C VAL A 329 25.40 20.82 -10.53
N PRO A 330 25.90 21.83 -11.28
CA PRO A 330 27.30 22.23 -11.23
C PRO A 330 27.55 23.03 -9.94
N TRP A 331 27.56 22.34 -8.80
CA TRP A 331 27.55 22.95 -7.46
C TRP A 331 28.67 23.98 -7.24
N GLU A 332 29.84 23.77 -7.85
CA GLU A 332 30.96 24.70 -7.71
C GLU A 332 30.64 26.08 -8.33
N GLN A 333 30.04 26.10 -9.53
CA GLN A 333 29.63 27.33 -10.22
C GLN A 333 28.47 28.01 -9.48
N VAL A 334 27.50 27.21 -9.02
CA VAL A 334 26.35 27.71 -8.25
C VAL A 334 26.80 28.38 -6.95
N VAL A 335 27.68 27.73 -6.17
CA VAL A 335 28.16 28.27 -4.89
C VAL A 335 29.09 29.47 -5.07
N ARG A 336 29.72 29.63 -6.24
CA ARG A 336 30.45 30.85 -6.63
C ARG A 336 29.54 32.04 -6.99
N GLY A 337 28.22 31.82 -7.07
CA GLY A 337 27.24 32.86 -7.40
C GLY A 337 27.10 33.17 -8.88
N GLU A 338 27.57 32.28 -9.77
CA GLU A 338 27.51 32.48 -11.23
C GLU A 338 26.06 32.53 -11.78
N HIS A 339 25.06 32.16 -10.98
CA HIS A 339 23.64 32.12 -11.34
C HIS A 339 22.76 33.03 -10.45
N ASP A 340 23.36 33.97 -9.72
CA ASP A 340 22.62 34.77 -8.73
C ASP A 340 21.78 35.90 -9.34
N ASP A 341 22.18 36.39 -10.50
CA ASP A 341 21.66 37.61 -11.12
C ASP A 341 21.72 38.82 -10.15
N GLY A 342 22.77 38.89 -9.34
CA GLY A 342 22.97 39.94 -8.32
C GLY A 342 22.06 39.84 -7.09
N GLN A 343 21.31 38.74 -6.92
CA GLN A 343 20.47 38.50 -5.75
C GLN A 343 21.18 37.65 -4.70
N SER A 344 20.89 37.90 -3.42
CA SER A 344 21.34 37.01 -2.35
C SER A 344 20.56 35.68 -2.43
N ARG A 345 21.30 34.57 -2.53
CA ARG A 345 20.76 33.21 -2.62
C ARG A 345 21.21 32.36 -1.43
N ASP A 346 20.45 31.32 -1.13
CA ASP A 346 20.81 30.33 -0.10
C ASP A 346 21.04 28.97 -0.75
N TYR A 347 22.26 28.74 -1.24
CA TYR A 347 22.62 27.50 -1.93
C TYR A 347 22.56 26.26 -1.02
N VAL A 348 22.58 26.47 0.30
CA VAL A 348 22.40 25.38 1.27
C VAL A 348 20.93 24.95 1.27
N VAL A 349 19.97 25.89 1.26
CA VAL A 349 18.55 25.57 1.05
C VAL A 349 18.38 24.80 -0.26
N ASP A 350 18.98 25.27 -1.35
CA ASP A 350 18.79 24.65 -2.66
C ASP A 350 19.35 23.22 -2.72
N GLY A 351 20.55 23.01 -2.18
CA GLY A 351 21.12 21.68 -2.01
C GLY A 351 20.20 20.78 -1.19
N SER A 352 19.66 21.30 -0.08
CA SER A 352 18.77 20.55 0.80
C SER A 352 17.46 20.14 0.09
N ILE A 353 16.86 21.03 -0.71
CA ILE A 353 15.63 20.79 -1.48
C ILE A 353 15.86 19.68 -2.52
N LEU A 354 16.92 19.82 -3.33
CA LEU A 354 17.20 18.86 -4.40
C LEU A 354 17.61 17.50 -3.83
N ALA A 355 18.39 17.47 -2.75
CA ALA A 355 18.74 16.24 -2.05
C ALA A 355 17.49 15.54 -1.49
N ALA A 356 16.60 16.30 -0.85
CA ALA A 356 15.36 15.77 -0.30
C ALA A 356 14.45 15.16 -1.38
N LYS A 357 14.34 15.79 -2.56
CA LYS A 357 13.61 15.22 -3.71
C LYS A 357 14.24 13.91 -4.21
N VAL A 358 15.57 13.80 -4.23
CA VAL A 358 16.26 12.54 -4.59
C VAL A 358 16.02 11.46 -3.53
N ILE A 359 16.07 11.83 -2.25
CA ILE A 359 15.79 10.91 -1.13
C ILE A 359 14.37 10.38 -1.24
N ASP A 360 13.37 11.25 -1.41
CA ASP A 360 11.95 10.91 -1.52
C ASP A 360 11.62 9.98 -2.70
N SER A 361 12.31 10.15 -3.84
CA SER A 361 12.18 9.28 -5.00
C SER A 361 13.04 8.01 -4.92
N SER A 362 13.80 7.80 -3.84
CA SER A 362 14.68 6.64 -3.69
C SER A 362 14.09 5.59 -2.75
N TYR A 363 14.61 4.37 -2.81
CA TYR A 363 14.41 3.35 -1.79
C TYR A 363 15.67 2.51 -1.57
N SER A 364 15.85 1.98 -0.37
CA SER A 364 16.91 1.01 -0.05
C SER A 364 16.42 0.00 0.97
N LEU A 365 16.78 -1.27 0.78
CA LEU A 365 16.36 -2.39 1.63
C LEU A 365 17.45 -2.69 2.67
N PHE A 366 17.04 -3.17 3.85
CA PHE A 366 17.97 -3.57 4.90
C PHE A 366 17.48 -4.82 5.63
N ASP A 367 18.40 -5.44 6.38
CA ASP A 367 18.15 -6.64 7.18
C ASP A 367 17.51 -7.76 6.34
N ARG A 368 18.27 -8.27 5.37
CA ARG A 368 17.92 -9.45 4.58
C ARG A 368 17.57 -10.63 5.51
N ILE A 369 16.50 -11.33 5.17
CA ILE A 369 16.06 -12.53 5.88
C ILE A 369 16.72 -13.74 5.22
N GLU A 370 17.78 -14.24 5.85
CA GLU A 370 18.45 -15.47 5.43
C GLU A 370 17.53 -16.69 5.62
N GLY A 371 17.53 -17.61 4.63
CA GLY A 371 16.73 -18.83 4.68
C GLY A 371 15.21 -18.63 4.54
N ALA A 372 14.75 -17.45 4.11
CA ALA A 372 13.33 -17.24 3.81
C ALA A 372 12.85 -18.22 2.72
N LEU A 373 11.62 -18.72 2.87
CA LEU A 373 10.91 -19.43 1.80
C LEU A 373 10.58 -18.44 0.68
N ALA A 374 11.54 -18.25 -0.23
CA ALA A 374 11.50 -17.31 -1.33
C ALA A 374 11.43 -18.05 -2.67
N GLY A 375 10.70 -17.50 -3.64
CA GLY A 375 10.71 -18.01 -5.01
C GLY A 375 12.06 -17.78 -5.71
N PRO A 376 12.23 -18.31 -6.94
CA PRO A 376 13.43 -18.03 -7.74
C PRO A 376 13.66 -16.53 -7.90
N ASN A 377 14.88 -16.06 -7.60
CA ASN A 377 15.30 -14.64 -7.65
C ASN A 377 14.55 -13.70 -6.70
N GLU A 378 13.88 -14.23 -5.67
CA GLU A 378 13.25 -13.43 -4.62
C GLU A 378 14.15 -13.32 -3.38
N ILE A 379 14.25 -12.12 -2.82
CA ILE A 379 14.95 -11.85 -1.57
C ILE A 379 13.98 -11.15 -0.63
N HIS A 380 13.91 -11.62 0.61
CA HIS A 380 13.04 -11.05 1.63
C HIS A 380 13.84 -10.18 2.59
N TYR A 381 13.24 -9.09 3.05
CA TYR A 381 13.88 -8.12 3.95
C TYR A 381 12.98 -7.81 5.15
N LYS A 382 13.57 -7.43 6.28
CA LYS A 382 12.81 -7.00 7.47
C LYS A 382 12.32 -5.56 7.36
N GLY A 383 12.95 -4.73 6.55
CA GLY A 383 12.54 -3.35 6.37
C GLY A 383 13.22 -2.65 5.20
N MET A 384 12.83 -1.39 5.01
CA MET A 384 13.39 -0.50 4.00
C MET A 384 13.33 0.96 4.43
N PHE A 385 14.20 1.76 3.83
CA PHE A 385 13.92 3.18 3.66
C PHE A 385 13.13 3.35 2.36
N LEU A 386 11.90 3.84 2.47
CA LEU A 386 11.07 4.21 1.34
C LEU A 386 10.98 5.74 1.32
N GLY A 387 11.71 6.35 0.40
CA GLY A 387 11.81 7.80 0.35
C GLY A 387 12.45 8.38 1.62
N ALA A 388 11.68 9.25 2.27
CA ALA A 388 12.04 9.91 3.52
C ALA A 388 11.91 9.03 4.77
N GLU A 389 11.18 7.91 4.70
CA GLU A 389 10.69 7.21 5.89
C GLU A 389 11.31 5.81 6.03
N LYS A 390 11.48 5.35 7.27
CA LYS A 390 11.96 4.00 7.60
C LYS A 390 10.78 3.11 7.94
N ILE A 391 10.62 2.00 7.24
CA ILE A 391 9.46 1.10 7.33
C ILE A 391 9.92 -0.30 7.71
N TRP A 392 9.17 -0.95 8.61
CA TRP A 392 9.38 -2.33 9.03
C TRP A 392 8.26 -3.26 8.56
N VAL A 393 8.61 -4.53 8.33
CA VAL A 393 7.62 -5.61 8.27
C VAL A 393 6.90 -5.72 9.61
N GLY A 394 5.58 -5.92 9.57
CA GLY A 394 4.68 -5.97 10.71
C GLY A 394 4.05 -4.64 11.08
N GLU A 395 4.33 -3.57 10.33
CA GLU A 395 3.77 -2.23 10.55
C GLU A 395 2.79 -1.82 9.44
N PRO A 396 1.84 -0.93 9.75
CA PRO A 396 0.95 -0.34 8.76
C PRO A 396 1.63 0.76 7.93
N VAL A 397 1.31 0.80 6.65
CA VAL A 397 1.61 1.91 5.73
C VAL A 397 0.33 2.43 5.09
N ARG A 398 0.28 3.73 4.81
CA ARG A 398 -0.84 4.38 4.11
C ARG A 398 -0.82 3.99 2.63
N LEU A 399 -1.98 3.59 2.09
CA LEU A 399 -2.13 3.32 0.67
C LEU A 399 -2.67 4.52 -0.09
N ARG A 400 -2.37 4.59 -1.40
CA ARG A 400 -3.09 5.42 -2.35
C ARG A 400 -4.43 4.76 -2.65
N VAL A 401 -5.50 5.49 -2.39
CA VAL A 401 -6.86 5.08 -2.70
C VAL A 401 -7.62 6.29 -3.24
N PRO A 402 -8.61 6.09 -4.13
CA PRO A 402 -9.52 7.15 -4.52
C PRO A 402 -10.28 7.72 -3.31
N GLY A 403 -10.46 9.03 -3.28
CA GLY A 403 -11.23 9.71 -2.24
C GLY A 403 -10.49 9.92 -0.92
N ASN A 404 -11.26 10.06 0.16
CA ASN A 404 -10.76 10.44 1.50
C ASN A 404 -10.72 9.28 2.49
N ASP A 405 -10.85 8.04 2.00
CA ASP A 405 -10.83 6.86 2.86
C ASP A 405 -9.45 6.66 3.49
N ILE A 406 -9.44 6.24 4.76
CA ILE A 406 -8.21 5.88 5.47
C ILE A 406 -7.98 4.38 5.24
N VAL A 407 -7.08 4.07 4.32
CA VAL A 407 -6.73 2.69 3.96
C VAL A 407 -5.25 2.44 4.21
N VAL A 408 -4.96 1.33 4.90
CA VAL A 408 -3.60 0.93 5.26
C VAL A 408 -3.32 -0.50 4.82
N LEU A 409 -2.06 -0.79 4.52
CA LEU A 409 -1.53 -2.15 4.36
C LEU A 409 -0.69 -2.49 5.58
N ILE A 410 -1.04 -3.57 6.29
CA ILE A 410 -0.17 -4.16 7.31
C ILE A 410 0.81 -5.08 6.61
N ILE A 411 2.10 -4.73 6.62
CA ILE A 411 3.12 -5.43 5.85
C ILE A 411 3.43 -6.78 6.52
N HIS A 412 3.23 -7.89 5.82
CA HIS A 412 3.62 -9.22 6.28
C HIS A 412 4.93 -9.69 5.66
N LYS A 413 5.22 -9.30 4.41
CA LYS A 413 6.48 -9.60 3.72
C LYS A 413 6.89 -8.40 2.87
N LEU A 414 8.19 -8.20 2.79
CA LEU A 414 8.82 -7.27 1.86
C LEU A 414 9.73 -8.07 0.93
N ILE A 415 9.32 -8.18 -0.33
CA ILE A 415 9.96 -9.07 -1.31
C ILE A 415 10.57 -8.22 -2.41
N GLU A 416 11.85 -8.43 -2.67
CA GLU A 416 12.55 -7.92 -3.83
C GLU A 416 12.73 -9.03 -4.86
N ARG A 417 12.43 -8.74 -6.12
CA ARG A 417 12.76 -9.59 -7.24
C ARG A 417 13.70 -8.86 -8.19
N THR A 418 14.85 -9.46 -8.44
CA THR A 418 15.83 -8.94 -9.41
C THR A 418 15.74 -9.71 -10.72
N THR A 419 15.55 -9.00 -11.83
CA THR A 419 15.50 -9.56 -13.18
C THR A 419 16.65 -9.02 -14.04
N PRO A 420 17.26 -9.83 -14.93
CA PRO A 420 18.22 -9.32 -15.91
C PRO A 420 17.57 -8.28 -16.85
N PRO A 421 18.27 -7.20 -17.26
CA PRO A 421 19.64 -6.83 -16.98
C PRO A 421 19.75 -5.87 -15.76
N ASN A 422 19.40 -6.37 -14.56
CA ASN A 422 19.52 -5.67 -13.27
C ASN A 422 18.35 -4.74 -12.90
N THR A 423 17.13 -5.04 -13.36
CA THR A 423 15.91 -4.38 -12.89
C THR A 423 15.48 -4.99 -11.55
N SER A 424 15.23 -4.13 -10.56
CA SER A 424 14.70 -4.57 -9.26
C SER A 424 13.25 -4.11 -9.10
N THR A 425 12.40 -5.04 -8.69
CA THR A 425 10.99 -4.77 -8.37
C THR A 425 10.73 -5.17 -6.93
N VAL A 426 10.08 -4.30 -6.17
CA VAL A 426 9.74 -4.55 -4.77
C VAL A 426 8.23 -4.66 -4.62
N VAL A 427 7.80 -5.68 -3.88
CA VAL A 427 6.41 -5.96 -3.58
C VAL A 427 6.23 -6.04 -2.06
N PHE A 428 5.30 -5.25 -1.55
CA PHE A 428 4.73 -5.43 -0.22
C PHE A 428 3.64 -6.50 -0.30
N VAL A 429 3.70 -7.48 0.61
CA VAL A 429 2.64 -8.48 0.77
C VAL A 429 2.08 -8.33 2.17
N GLY A 430 0.76 -8.23 2.30
CA GLY A 430 0.13 -7.93 3.59
C GLY A 430 -1.38 -7.87 3.52
N ASP A 431 -2.00 -7.46 4.61
CA ASP A 431 -3.46 -7.33 4.68
C ASP A 431 -3.87 -5.86 4.58
N VAL A 432 -4.84 -5.55 3.72
CA VAL A 432 -5.37 -4.20 3.52
C VAL A 432 -6.57 -3.98 4.40
N TYR A 433 -6.54 -2.91 5.20
CA TYR A 433 -7.62 -2.52 6.09
C TYR A 433 -8.11 -1.12 5.76
N LYS A 434 -9.43 -0.93 5.84
CA LYS A 434 -10.09 0.38 5.81
C LYS A 434 -10.60 0.75 7.19
N PHE A 435 -10.33 1.98 7.60
CA PHE A 435 -10.93 2.55 8.81
C PHE A 435 -12.36 2.96 8.50
N VAL A 436 -13.32 2.49 9.30
CA VAL A 436 -14.75 2.79 9.11
C VAL A 436 -15.39 3.25 10.41
N GLU A 437 -16.41 4.09 10.27
CA GLU A 437 -17.30 4.53 11.34
C GLU A 437 -18.62 3.76 11.25
N MET A 438 -19.08 3.24 12.39
CA MET A 438 -20.29 2.43 12.51
C MET A 438 -21.10 2.92 13.72
N PRO A 439 -22.43 2.71 13.78
CA PRO A 439 -23.18 2.88 15.02
C PRO A 439 -22.62 1.99 16.12
N THR A 440 -22.46 2.50 17.35
CA THR A 440 -21.90 1.69 18.45
C THR A 440 -22.88 0.59 18.88
N PRO A 441 -22.48 -0.70 18.84
CA PRO A 441 -23.30 -1.79 19.35
C PRO A 441 -23.08 -2.02 20.86
N TYR A 442 -22.07 -1.38 21.45
CA TYR A 442 -21.61 -1.64 22.81
C TYR A 442 -22.24 -0.69 23.82
N LYS A 443 -22.58 -1.22 25.00
CA LYS A 443 -23.13 -0.41 26.10
C LYS A 443 -22.05 0.08 27.05
N THR A 444 -20.96 -0.68 27.18
CA THR A 444 -19.89 -0.41 28.13
C THR A 444 -18.51 -0.65 27.51
N ARG A 445 -17.47 0.03 28.02
CA ARG A 445 -16.09 -0.13 27.52
C ARG A 445 -15.50 -1.52 27.74
N SER A 446 -16.03 -2.27 28.71
CA SER A 446 -15.61 -3.66 28.96
C SER A 446 -16.03 -4.63 27.85
N GLU A 447 -17.02 -4.27 27.04
CA GLU A 447 -17.48 -5.09 25.90
C GLU A 447 -16.63 -4.89 24.64
N TRP A 448 -15.75 -3.89 24.63
CA TRP A 448 -15.01 -3.52 23.43
C TRP A 448 -14.03 -4.61 22.99
N PRO A 449 -14.08 -5.04 21.71
CA PRO A 449 -13.20 -6.07 21.21
C PRO A 449 -11.77 -5.55 21.10
N THR A 450 -10.80 -6.46 21.28
CA THR A 450 -9.40 -6.21 20.91
C THR A 450 -9.14 -6.92 19.58
N PRO A 451 -9.07 -6.19 18.46
CA PRO A 451 -8.85 -6.80 17.15
C PRO A 451 -7.43 -7.34 17.02
N ALA A 452 -7.24 -8.36 16.18
CA ALA A 452 -5.93 -8.91 15.85
C ALA A 452 -5.17 -8.00 14.88
N LEU A 453 -4.68 -6.87 15.38
CA LEU A 453 -3.94 -5.83 14.62
C LEU A 453 -2.58 -5.55 15.26
N PRO A 454 -1.66 -4.85 14.57
CA PRO A 454 -0.45 -4.33 15.18
C PRO A 454 -0.76 -3.53 16.47
N PRO A 455 0.01 -3.71 17.56
CA PRO A 455 -0.28 -3.09 18.86
C PRO A 455 -0.48 -1.56 18.80
N ARG A 456 0.29 -0.88 17.96
CA ARG A 456 0.18 0.56 17.67
C ARG A 456 -1.21 0.95 17.13
N MET A 457 -1.76 0.16 16.21
CA MET A 457 -3.12 0.37 15.68
C MET A 457 -4.20 0.07 16.72
N ILE A 458 -4.02 -0.95 17.56
CA ILE A 458 -4.97 -1.28 18.63
C ILE A 458 -5.09 -0.10 19.61
N VAL A 459 -3.95 0.48 20.02
CA VAL A 459 -3.92 1.58 20.97
C VAL A 459 -4.50 2.87 20.38
N ASP A 460 -4.21 3.19 19.11
CA ASP A 460 -4.83 4.33 18.42
C ASP A 460 -6.35 4.14 18.25
N LEU A 461 -6.78 2.94 17.83
CA LEU A 461 -8.21 2.62 17.69
C LEU A 461 -8.95 2.78 19.02
N ARG A 462 -8.37 2.25 20.10
CA ARG A 462 -8.94 2.38 21.45
C ARG A 462 -9.06 3.84 21.84
N PHE A 463 -8.01 4.64 21.64
CA PHE A 463 -8.03 6.07 21.92
C PHE A 463 -9.15 6.79 21.16
N ARG A 464 -9.29 6.55 19.85
CA ARG A 464 -10.35 7.19 19.04
C ARG A 464 -11.76 6.81 19.51
N ASN A 465 -11.95 5.55 19.86
CA ASN A 465 -13.22 5.08 20.41
C ASN A 465 -13.52 5.66 21.80
N GLU A 466 -12.52 5.83 22.66
CA GLU A 466 -12.67 6.53 23.95
C GLU A 466 -13.11 7.98 23.75
N VAL A 467 -12.53 8.68 22.77
CA VAL A 467 -12.92 10.07 22.45
C VAL A 467 -14.37 10.16 21.96
N ALA A 468 -14.78 9.27 21.05
CA ALA A 468 -16.17 9.22 20.55
C ALA A 468 -17.19 8.88 21.65
N ASP A 469 -16.84 7.95 22.54
CA ASP A 469 -17.64 7.53 23.70
C ASP A 469 -17.81 8.66 24.71
N VAL A 470 -16.71 9.35 25.11
CA VAL A 470 -16.76 10.50 26.02
C VAL A 470 -17.66 11.61 25.46
N ALA A 471 -17.58 11.86 24.15
CA ALA A 471 -18.41 12.84 23.47
C ALA A 471 -19.83 12.35 23.14
N LYS A 472 -20.20 11.12 23.54
CA LYS A 472 -21.52 10.50 23.35
C LYS A 472 -22.00 10.55 21.89
N LYS A 473 -21.10 10.34 20.94
CA LYS A 473 -21.42 10.40 19.50
C LYS A 473 -22.32 9.26 19.02
N GLY A 474 -22.42 8.16 19.77
CA GLY A 474 -23.18 6.98 19.36
C GLY A 474 -22.52 6.18 18.23
N ILE A 475 -21.23 6.43 17.97
CA ILE A 475 -20.45 5.80 16.90
C ILE A 475 -19.30 4.97 17.49
N TRP A 476 -18.81 4.06 16.67
CA TRP A 476 -17.71 3.15 16.93
C TRP A 476 -16.84 3.07 15.68
N TYR A 477 -15.54 3.25 15.85
CA TYR A 477 -14.55 3.05 14.81
C TYR A 477 -14.03 1.61 14.82
N GLU A 478 -13.81 1.06 13.62
CA GLU A 478 -13.15 -0.23 13.44
C GLU A 478 -12.24 -0.23 12.21
N TRP A 479 -11.25 -1.12 12.21
CA TRP A 479 -10.48 -1.46 11.03
C TRP A 479 -11.10 -2.69 10.37
N ARG A 480 -11.71 -2.52 9.20
CA ARG A 480 -12.29 -3.61 8.42
C ARG A 480 -11.28 -4.14 7.41
N LEU A 481 -11.02 -5.44 7.46
CA LEU A 481 -10.20 -6.12 6.46
C LEU A 481 -10.90 -6.03 5.10
N LEU A 482 -10.22 -5.47 4.10
CA LEU A 482 -10.69 -5.40 2.73
C LEU A 482 -10.08 -6.52 1.89
N GLU A 483 -8.76 -6.64 1.89
CA GLU A 483 -8.04 -7.59 1.03
C GLU A 483 -6.98 -8.33 1.85
N PRO A 484 -7.15 -9.64 2.12
CA PRO A 484 -6.12 -10.44 2.76
C PRO A 484 -5.00 -10.79 1.76
N ALA A 485 -3.76 -10.84 2.25
CA ALA A 485 -2.57 -11.22 1.46
C ALA A 485 -2.40 -10.43 0.14
N ALA A 486 -2.89 -9.19 0.14
CA ALA A 486 -2.74 -8.21 -0.91
C ALA A 486 -1.27 -8.03 -1.30
N ARG A 487 -1.06 -7.79 -2.60
CA ARG A 487 0.24 -7.44 -3.17
C ARG A 487 0.19 -6.00 -3.64
N ARG A 488 1.15 -5.18 -3.20
CA ARG A 488 1.26 -3.76 -3.57
C ARG A 488 2.70 -3.42 -3.98
N SER A 489 2.81 -2.56 -4.97
CA SER A 489 4.06 -1.99 -5.47
C SER A 489 4.52 -0.82 -4.59
N LEU A 490 5.69 -0.25 -4.91
CA LEU A 490 6.18 0.96 -4.24
C LEU A 490 5.30 2.20 -4.53
N GLY A 491 4.66 2.26 -5.70
CA GLY A 491 3.80 3.37 -6.11
C GLY A 491 2.52 3.48 -5.29
N ASP A 492 1.99 2.34 -4.85
CA ASP A 492 0.75 2.23 -4.07
C ASP A 492 0.89 2.78 -2.64
N VAL A 493 2.11 2.93 -2.13
CA VAL A 493 2.37 3.33 -0.75
C VAL A 493 2.61 4.85 -0.66
N LYS A 494 1.75 5.55 0.09
CA LYS A 494 1.89 6.99 0.37
C LYS A 494 2.97 7.28 1.41
N GLY A 495 3.25 6.35 2.31
CA GLY A 495 4.20 6.51 3.40
C GLY A 495 3.75 5.78 4.66
N ARG A 496 4.44 6.03 5.78
CA ARG A 496 4.09 5.48 7.09
C ARG A 496 2.69 5.92 7.51
N TRP A 497 2.04 5.04 8.27
CA TRP A 497 0.89 5.42 9.10
C TRP A 497 1.39 5.89 10.47
N TYR A 498 0.71 6.90 11.01
CA TYR A 498 1.04 7.54 12.28
C TYR A 498 -0.21 7.60 13.15
N GLU A 499 -0.05 7.35 14.44
CA GLU A 499 -1.12 7.47 15.42
C GLU A 499 -1.62 8.91 15.52
N THR A 500 -2.94 9.06 15.62
CA THR A 500 -3.61 10.35 15.72
C THR A 500 -3.14 11.12 16.95
N ARG A 501 -3.07 10.46 18.11
CA ARG A 501 -2.69 11.11 19.37
C ARG A 501 -1.24 11.59 19.42
N THR A 502 -0.38 11.01 18.59
CA THR A 502 1.06 11.29 18.62
C THR A 502 1.41 12.40 17.63
N LEU A 503 0.94 12.30 16.38
CA LEU A 503 1.37 13.21 15.32
C LEU A 503 0.47 14.44 15.14
N LEU A 504 -0.85 14.34 15.37
CA LEU A 504 -1.73 15.51 15.17
C LEU A 504 -1.42 16.73 16.04
N PRO A 505 -1.03 16.59 17.33
CA PRO A 505 -0.65 17.75 18.13
C PRO A 505 0.50 18.56 17.51
N ILE A 506 1.44 17.87 16.85
CA ILE A 506 2.55 18.49 16.13
C ILE A 506 2.04 19.15 14.84
N LEU A 507 1.27 18.42 14.03
CA LEU A 507 0.78 18.90 12.73
C LEU A 507 -0.19 20.08 12.84
N ARG A 508 -1.09 20.06 13.83
CA ARG A 508 -2.21 21.00 13.96
C ARG A 508 -2.07 21.99 15.10
N GLY A 509 -1.11 21.76 16.01
CA GLY A 509 -0.99 22.47 17.27
C GLY A 509 -1.84 21.83 18.37
N ILE A 510 -1.30 21.83 19.60
CA ILE A 510 -1.92 21.19 20.76
C ILE A 510 -3.30 21.77 21.08
N GLN A 511 -3.50 23.08 20.94
CA GLN A 511 -4.78 23.75 21.26
C GLN A 511 -5.90 23.21 20.37
N LYS A 512 -5.72 23.28 19.05
CA LYS A 512 -6.68 22.77 18.07
C LYS A 512 -6.96 21.28 18.24
N PHE A 513 -5.92 20.50 18.55
CA PHE A 513 -6.08 19.08 18.84
C PHE A 513 -6.99 18.85 20.05
N GLN A 514 -6.78 19.58 21.16
CA GLN A 514 -7.63 19.47 22.35
C GLN A 514 -9.08 19.91 22.10
N GLU A 515 -9.28 20.98 21.33
CA GLU A 515 -10.62 21.43 20.91
C GLU A 515 -11.38 20.33 20.15
N GLU A 516 -10.72 19.65 19.21
CA GLU A 516 -11.32 18.55 18.45
C GLU A 516 -11.63 17.34 19.33
N LEU A 517 -10.72 16.97 20.23
CA LEU A 517 -10.97 15.90 21.19
C LEU A 517 -12.18 16.19 22.07
N SER A 518 -12.32 17.43 22.56
CA SER A 518 -13.49 17.84 23.36
C SER A 518 -14.80 17.76 22.57
N SER A 519 -14.73 17.90 21.25
CA SER A 519 -15.85 17.78 20.32
C SER A 519 -16.11 16.35 19.84
N GLY A 520 -15.31 15.37 20.30
CA GLY A 520 -15.41 13.97 19.89
C GLY A 520 -14.87 13.70 18.48
N ILE A 521 -13.97 14.53 17.97
CA ILE A 521 -13.43 14.45 16.61
C ILE A 521 -12.00 13.91 16.65
N THR A 522 -11.74 12.84 15.89
CA THR A 522 -10.39 12.27 15.74
C THR A 522 -10.03 12.08 14.26
N THR A 523 -9.64 13.19 13.61
CA THR A 523 -9.18 13.18 12.21
C THR A 523 -7.95 12.27 12.04
N ASP A 524 -7.74 11.78 10.82
CA ASP A 524 -6.51 11.04 10.48
C ASP A 524 -5.32 11.97 10.28
N ALA A 525 -4.16 11.58 10.78
CA ALA A 525 -2.92 12.33 10.55
C ALA A 525 -2.56 12.38 9.05
N GLY A 526 -2.89 11.34 8.29
CA GLY A 526 -2.65 11.26 6.86
C GLY A 526 -3.40 12.29 6.02
N ALA A 527 -4.49 12.87 6.53
CA ALA A 527 -5.20 13.97 5.87
C ALA A 527 -4.40 15.29 5.87
N TRP A 528 -3.41 15.42 6.75
CA TRP A 528 -2.53 16.59 6.90
C TRP A 528 -1.11 16.35 6.38
N MET A 529 -0.94 15.30 5.58
CA MET A 529 0.34 14.93 5.00
C MET A 529 0.19 14.56 3.54
N ASN A 530 1.20 14.94 2.76
CA ASN A 530 1.37 14.47 1.39
C ASN A 530 1.61 12.95 1.35
N GLY A 531 1.47 12.40 0.15
CA GLY A 531 2.08 11.14 -0.23
C GLY A 531 3.53 11.33 -0.66
N ARG A 532 4.33 10.28 -0.47
CA ARG A 532 5.64 10.12 -1.06
C ARG A 532 5.60 10.47 -2.55
N ARG A 533 6.60 11.17 -3.08
CA ARG A 533 6.67 11.57 -4.49
C ARG A 533 5.53 12.47 -5.00
N ASP A 534 4.63 12.95 -4.14
CA ASP A 534 3.66 13.97 -4.56
C ASP A 534 4.43 15.22 -5.00
N LYS A 535 4.15 15.70 -6.23
CA LYS A 535 4.86 16.83 -6.87
C LYS A 535 6.38 16.61 -7.02
N ASN A 536 6.83 15.35 -7.11
CA ASN A 536 8.22 15.00 -7.35
C ASN A 536 8.36 14.15 -8.62
N ASN A 537 8.88 14.77 -9.67
CA ASN A 537 9.03 14.12 -10.98
C ASN A 537 10.29 13.27 -11.10
N ASN A 538 11.11 13.19 -10.05
CA ASN A 538 12.29 12.33 -10.08
C ASN A 538 11.85 10.87 -10.27
N PRO A 539 12.52 10.11 -11.16
CA PRO A 539 12.22 8.71 -11.34
C PRO A 539 12.50 7.93 -10.05
N GLU A 540 11.76 6.85 -9.83
CA GLU A 540 11.98 5.99 -8.68
C GLU A 540 13.33 5.28 -8.81
N GLN A 541 14.17 5.35 -7.76
CA GLN A 541 15.53 4.83 -7.81
C GLN A 541 15.83 3.87 -6.66
N ARG A 542 16.31 2.68 -7.01
CA ARG A 542 16.91 1.79 -6.04
C ARG A 542 18.31 2.27 -5.66
N LYS A 543 18.56 2.44 -4.37
CA LYS A 543 19.88 2.71 -3.81
C LYS A 543 20.35 1.48 -3.02
N ARG A 544 21.66 1.23 -3.00
CA ARG A 544 22.23 0.06 -2.32
C ARG A 544 21.99 0.10 -0.81
N ASN A 545 22.05 1.27 -0.19
CA ASN A 545 21.83 1.48 1.24
C ASN A 545 21.50 2.95 1.51
N ARG A 546 21.22 3.29 2.77
CA ARG A 546 20.85 4.66 3.16
C ARG A 546 21.98 5.67 2.95
N LYS A 547 23.24 5.31 3.20
CA LYS A 547 24.40 6.19 2.97
C LYS A 547 24.47 6.62 1.50
N ASP A 548 24.30 5.67 0.57
CA ASP A 548 24.30 5.92 -0.86
C ASP A 548 23.08 6.73 -1.32
N THR A 549 21.96 6.68 -0.58
CA THR A 549 20.81 7.56 -0.81
C THR A 549 21.11 9.02 -0.45
N LEU A 550 21.82 9.25 0.66
CA LEU A 550 22.15 10.60 1.13
C LEU A 550 23.29 11.23 0.32
N GLY A 551 24.23 10.41 -0.15
CA GLY A 551 25.31 10.85 -1.04
C GLY A 551 26.10 12.03 -0.48
N ARG A 552 26.38 13.03 -1.34
CA ARG A 552 27.13 14.23 -0.99
C ARG A 552 26.27 15.34 -0.37
N ALA A 553 25.03 15.07 0.01
CA ALA A 553 24.19 16.04 0.72
C ALA A 553 24.49 16.11 2.22
N VAL A 554 25.33 15.18 2.71
CA VAL A 554 25.82 15.08 4.08
C VAL A 554 27.34 14.93 4.07
N PRO A 555 28.05 15.24 5.17
CA PRO A 555 29.49 15.00 5.28
C PRO A 555 29.89 13.55 4.96
N ALA A 556 31.09 13.33 4.42
CA ALA A 556 31.54 12.01 3.98
C ALA A 556 31.66 10.97 5.12
N ASP A 557 31.95 11.46 6.32
CA ASP A 557 32.07 10.72 7.58
C ASP A 557 30.72 10.53 8.29
N PHE A 558 29.64 11.15 7.79
CA PHE A 558 28.30 11.01 8.33
C PHE A 558 27.85 9.55 8.36
N LYS A 559 27.26 9.16 9.49
CA LYS A 559 26.67 7.84 9.71
C LYS A 559 25.27 7.97 10.30
N VAL A 560 24.39 7.10 9.85
CA VAL A 560 23.07 6.88 10.44
C VAL A 560 23.22 5.75 11.46
N SER A 561 22.84 5.99 12.69
CA SER A 561 22.81 4.97 13.73
C SER A 561 21.82 3.85 13.35
N ARG A 562 22.16 2.62 13.73
CA ARG A 562 21.24 1.48 13.67
C ARG A 562 20.37 1.34 14.93
N GLY A 563 20.46 2.30 15.85
CA GLY A 563 19.80 2.27 17.15
C GLY A 563 20.21 1.03 17.93
N LEU A 564 19.24 0.34 18.52
CA LEU A 564 19.49 -0.83 19.37
C LEU A 564 20.18 -2.01 18.67
N ASP A 565 20.19 -2.03 17.33
CA ASP A 565 20.87 -3.06 16.54
C ASP A 565 22.29 -2.64 16.08
N GLY A 566 22.75 -1.45 16.48
CA GLY A 566 24.04 -0.87 16.13
C GLY A 566 25.11 -0.99 17.22
N ALA A 567 26.27 -0.40 16.97
CA ALA A 567 27.28 -0.23 18.00
C ALA A 567 26.80 0.85 18.99
N PRO A 568 26.78 0.60 20.32
CA PRO A 568 26.29 1.57 21.29
C PRO A 568 27.00 2.94 21.24
N ALA A 569 28.27 2.96 20.81
CA ALA A 569 29.05 4.18 20.61
C ALA A 569 28.44 5.11 19.55
N ASP A 570 27.73 4.55 18.55
CA ASP A 570 27.08 5.34 17.49
C ASP A 570 25.86 6.12 18.03
N ASP A 571 25.29 5.71 19.18
CA ASP A 571 24.12 6.35 19.81
C ASP A 571 24.49 7.37 20.90
N VAL A 572 25.78 7.52 21.23
CA VAL A 572 26.23 8.50 22.23
C VAL A 572 26.11 9.91 21.69
N PHE A 573 25.46 10.80 22.44
CA PHE A 573 25.42 12.23 22.14
C PHE A 573 26.66 12.92 22.72
N LEU A 574 27.27 13.84 21.94
CA LEU A 574 28.56 14.45 22.28
C LEU A 574 28.50 15.40 23.48
N ASP A 575 27.33 15.96 23.78
CA ASP A 575 27.08 16.77 24.97
C ASP A 575 26.99 15.91 26.26
N VAL A 576 27.06 14.58 26.15
CA VAL A 576 27.01 13.62 27.26
C VAL A 576 28.38 12.95 27.50
N GLN A 577 29.45 13.37 26.82
CA GLN A 577 30.79 12.92 27.24
C GLN A 577 31.05 13.45 28.66
N PRO A 578 31.29 12.59 29.67
CA PRO A 578 31.88 13.09 30.91
C PRO A 578 33.19 13.75 30.51
N ALA A 579 33.41 14.98 30.99
CA ALA A 579 34.67 15.68 30.82
C ALA A 579 35.80 14.67 31.05
N GLN A 580 36.64 14.45 30.02
CA GLN A 580 37.89 13.74 30.22
C GLN A 580 38.57 14.45 31.38
N VAL A 581 38.72 13.75 32.49
CA VAL A 581 39.52 14.20 33.62
C VAL A 581 40.92 14.37 33.06
N ALA A 582 41.28 15.62 32.74
CA ALA A 582 42.65 15.97 32.46
C ALA A 582 43.48 15.53 33.68
N PRO A 583 44.66 14.92 33.49
CA PRO A 583 45.54 14.63 34.61
C PRO A 583 45.83 15.96 35.34
N PRO A 584 45.97 15.96 36.67
CA PRO A 584 46.07 17.19 37.43
C PRO A 584 47.37 17.90 37.02
N MET A 585 47.25 18.94 36.19
CA MET A 585 48.32 19.90 36.06
C MET A 585 48.35 20.70 37.36
N GLY A 586 49.49 20.64 38.04
CA GLY A 586 49.73 21.28 39.31
C GLY A 586 49.38 22.77 39.27
N PHE A 587 48.75 23.20 40.36
CA PHE A 587 48.56 24.60 40.70
C PHE A 587 49.88 25.36 40.57
N ALA A 588 49.89 26.37 39.70
CA ALA A 588 50.65 27.59 39.94
C ALA A 588 49.60 28.69 40.12
N GLU A 589 49.40 29.09 41.37
CA GLU A 589 48.65 30.29 41.75
C GLU A 589 49.28 31.51 41.06
N ALA A 590 48.49 32.22 40.28
CA ALA A 590 48.73 33.61 39.96
C ALA A 590 47.39 34.35 40.10
N ASP A 591 47.37 35.18 41.12
CA ASP A 591 46.33 36.10 41.58
C ASP A 591 45.59 36.83 40.44
N ILE A 592 44.27 36.73 40.41
CA ILE A 592 43.38 37.44 39.47
C ILE A 592 42.92 38.82 40.01
N ASP A 593 43.40 39.23 41.18
CA ASP A 593 43.10 40.57 41.73
C ASP A 593 43.90 41.72 41.07
N GLN A 594 44.54 41.49 39.92
CA GLN A 594 45.43 42.48 39.28
C GLN A 594 44.98 43.03 37.91
N PHE A 595 43.74 42.81 37.46
CA PHE A 595 43.26 43.39 36.18
C PHE A 595 41.85 44.00 36.24
N MET A 596 41.53 44.67 37.35
CA MET A 596 40.46 45.68 37.43
C MET A 596 41.09 47.02 37.83
N ASP A 597 41.89 47.59 36.91
CA ASP A 597 42.36 48.96 37.01
C ASP A 597 41.91 49.71 35.74
N LEU A 598 40.73 50.33 35.86
CA LEU A 598 40.10 51.19 34.86
C LEU A 598 40.21 52.63 35.37
N ASP A 599 41.33 53.29 35.08
CA ASP A 599 41.46 54.72 35.32
C ASP A 599 41.86 55.48 34.04
N GLN A 600 40.85 56.20 33.53
CA GLN A 600 40.87 57.45 32.76
C GLN A 600 41.89 57.66 31.62
N ALA A 601 41.36 57.74 30.39
CA ALA A 601 41.56 58.93 29.52
C ALA A 601 40.66 58.88 28.28
N ALA A 602 39.41 59.34 28.41
CA ALA A 602 38.78 60.15 27.37
C ALA A 602 38.59 61.55 27.97
N ALA A 603 39.49 62.46 27.61
CA ALA A 603 39.23 63.89 27.66
C ALA A 603 37.93 64.19 26.88
N GLY A 604 37.04 65.09 27.26
CA GLY A 604 37.02 66.13 28.28
C GLY A 604 36.10 67.24 27.76
N HIS A 605 35.17 67.72 28.60
CA HIS A 605 34.42 69.00 28.51
C HIS A 605 33.51 69.20 27.27
N GLU A 606 32.31 69.78 27.28
CA GLU A 606 31.50 70.63 28.18
C GLU A 606 30.06 70.56 27.60
N PHE A 607 28.97 70.75 28.34
CA PHE A 607 28.50 72.10 28.67
C PHE A 607 27.37 72.05 29.72
N TYR A 608 27.41 73.04 30.61
CA TYR A 608 26.38 73.39 31.58
C TYR A 608 25.02 73.69 30.93
N GLY A 609 23.97 73.40 31.68
CA GLY A 609 22.58 73.52 31.26
C GLY A 609 22.01 74.93 31.19
N VAL A 610 20.77 74.98 30.71
CA VAL A 610 19.60 75.64 31.32
C VAL A 610 18.39 74.77 31.03
#